data_AF-A0A847WJ58-F1
#
_entry.id   AF-A0A847WJ58-F1
#
_cell.length_a   1.000
_cell.length_b   1.000
_cell.length_c   1.000
_cell.angle_alpha   90.00
_cell.angle_beta   90.00
_cell.angle_gamma   90.00
#
_symmetry.space_group_name_H-M   'P 1'
#
loop_
_entity.id
_entity.type
_entity.pdbx_description
1 polymer ?
#
loop_
_entity_poly.entity_id
_entity_poly.type
_entity_poly.pdbx_seq_one_letter_code
_entity_poly.pdbx_strand_id
1 'polypeptide(L)'
;MDTLQYSAGAVSKGFWFQEFKKYAELLQEGKTAGEIKDLQEEENILLAPSTSYGKKMIGEVMKRVQALPKGILEMFFHFTVSDQKLVNLLGIMMTDRLFFEYMYEVYREDMILGTKHFEDSRIRIFFKNKSEQSEKVAGYTEQTKKRLGTAYKTYLKEANLIVEEKDALIYHKPVMDLQLEDEMKSSLLYPYLKALTGVIE
;
A
#
# COMPACT_ATOMS: atom_id res chain seq x y z
N MET A 1 -0.98 -15.01 -4.23
CA MET A 1 -0.21 -13.86 -4.76
C MET A 1 0.45 -14.15 -6.09
N ASP A 2 0.78 -15.41 -6.39
CA ASP A 2 1.51 -15.81 -7.60
C ASP A 2 0.81 -15.50 -8.93
N THR A 3 -0.47 -15.15 -8.91
CA THR A 3 -1.24 -14.71 -10.09
C THR A 3 -0.97 -13.26 -10.48
N LEU A 4 -0.48 -12.42 -9.56
CA LEU A 4 -0.12 -11.04 -9.87
C LEU A 4 1.26 -10.99 -10.54
N GLN A 5 1.31 -10.26 -11.65
CA GLN A 5 2.53 -10.02 -12.40
C GLN A 5 3.31 -8.85 -11.80
N TYR A 6 4.65 -8.91 -11.77
CA TYR A 6 5.45 -7.75 -11.38
C TYR A 6 5.15 -6.55 -12.26
N SER A 7 5.08 -5.36 -11.66
CA SER A 7 4.73 -4.13 -12.37
C SER A 7 5.56 -2.98 -11.82
N ALA A 8 5.94 -2.06 -12.71
CA ALA A 8 6.50 -0.77 -12.31
C ALA A 8 5.42 0.30 -12.05
N GLY A 9 4.14 -0.07 -12.01
CA GLY A 9 3.02 0.88 -11.94
C GLY A 9 3.05 1.80 -10.72
N ALA A 10 3.66 1.40 -9.60
CA ALA A 10 3.79 2.24 -8.41
C ALA A 10 4.51 3.58 -8.67
N VAL A 11 5.33 3.70 -9.73
CA VAL A 11 6.00 4.97 -10.09
C VAL A 11 5.05 6.11 -10.45
N SER A 12 3.77 5.81 -10.69
CA SER A 12 2.72 6.78 -11.03
C SER A 12 1.48 6.64 -10.15
N LYS A 13 1.54 5.86 -9.07
CA LYS A 13 0.41 5.63 -8.17
C LYS A 13 0.73 6.22 -6.81
N GLY A 14 -0.06 7.17 -6.35
CA GLY A 14 0.10 7.76 -5.02
C GLY A 14 -0.40 6.84 -3.92
N PHE A 15 -0.13 7.23 -2.66
CA PHE A 15 -0.76 6.58 -1.51
C PHE A 15 -2.26 6.82 -1.52
N TRP A 16 -2.71 8.04 -1.85
CA TRP A 16 -4.11 8.39 -2.13
C TRP A 16 -5.09 8.02 -1.02
N PHE A 17 -4.73 8.34 0.23
CA PHE A 17 -5.56 7.99 1.38
C PHE A 17 -6.92 8.71 1.37
N GLN A 18 -6.95 10.00 1.03
CA GLN A 18 -8.19 10.77 1.00
C GLN A 18 -9.12 10.27 -0.10
N GLU A 19 -8.57 9.91 -1.23
CA GLU A 19 -9.29 9.39 -2.39
C GLU A 19 -9.79 7.97 -2.13
N PHE A 20 -8.98 7.13 -1.48
CA PHE A 20 -9.40 5.82 -0.98
C PHE A 20 -10.56 5.96 0.01
N LYS A 21 -10.43 6.86 0.99
CA LYS A 21 -11.47 7.15 1.99
C LYS A 21 -12.75 7.66 1.32
N LYS A 22 -12.64 8.57 0.36
CA LYS A 22 -13.79 9.10 -0.37
C LYS A 22 -14.50 8.00 -1.18
N TYR A 23 -13.74 7.12 -1.82
CA TYR A 23 -14.31 5.97 -2.53
C TYR A 23 -15.07 5.04 -1.57
N ALA A 24 -14.48 4.71 -0.42
CA ALA A 24 -15.12 3.86 0.58
C ALA A 24 -16.39 4.51 1.16
N GLU A 25 -16.40 5.83 1.35
CA GLU A 25 -17.56 6.59 1.83
C GLU A 25 -18.72 6.46 0.85
N LEU A 26 -18.46 6.68 -0.44
CA LEU A 26 -19.47 6.56 -1.49
C LEU A 26 -20.03 5.13 -1.62
N LEU A 27 -19.21 4.10 -1.39
CA LEU A 27 -19.71 2.73 -1.31
C LEU A 27 -20.63 2.54 -0.09
N GLN A 28 -20.29 3.11 1.06
CA GLN A 28 -21.10 3.03 2.28
C GLN A 28 -22.45 3.76 2.11
N GLU A 29 -22.47 4.85 1.33
CA GLU A 29 -23.68 5.56 0.90
C GLU A 29 -24.54 4.76 -0.11
N GLY A 30 -24.08 3.58 -0.53
CA GLY A 30 -24.81 2.68 -1.42
C GLY A 30 -24.54 2.88 -2.91
N LYS A 31 -23.56 3.73 -3.28
CA LYS A 31 -23.17 3.88 -4.69
C LYS A 31 -22.41 2.64 -5.18
N THR A 32 -22.63 2.29 -6.43
CA THR A 32 -21.90 1.24 -7.14
C THR A 32 -20.55 1.75 -7.63
N ALA A 33 -19.63 0.82 -7.92
CA ALA A 33 -18.34 1.16 -8.51
C ALA A 33 -18.45 1.86 -9.88
N GLY A 34 -19.54 1.63 -10.62
CA GLY A 34 -19.85 2.32 -11.87
C GLY A 34 -20.21 3.78 -11.62
N GLU A 35 -21.21 4.02 -10.77
CA GLU A 35 -21.64 5.39 -10.41
C GLU A 35 -20.49 6.23 -9.83
N ILE A 36 -19.61 5.63 -9.01
CA ILE A 36 -18.45 6.36 -8.47
C ILE A 36 -17.45 6.74 -9.59
N LYS A 37 -17.28 5.90 -10.62
CA LYS A 37 -16.46 6.27 -11.78
C LYS A 37 -17.09 7.40 -12.56
N ASP A 38 -18.39 7.34 -12.79
CA ASP A 38 -19.13 8.36 -13.52
C ASP A 38 -19.01 9.72 -12.78
N LEU A 39 -19.16 9.72 -11.45
CA LEU A 39 -18.91 10.90 -10.61
C LEU A 39 -17.47 11.44 -10.74
N GLN A 40 -16.46 10.57 -10.85
CA GLN A 40 -15.10 11.04 -11.09
C GLN A 40 -14.93 11.65 -12.49
N GLU A 41 -15.62 11.14 -13.49
CA GLU A 41 -15.53 11.65 -14.85
C GLU A 41 -16.28 12.97 -15.03
N GLU A 42 -17.44 13.12 -14.38
CA GLU A 42 -18.34 14.26 -14.51
C GLU A 42 -18.00 15.39 -13.53
N GLU A 43 -17.69 15.06 -12.28
CA GLU A 43 -17.54 16.04 -11.18
C GLU A 43 -16.12 16.13 -10.61
N ASN A 44 -15.20 15.27 -11.04
CA ASN A 44 -13.82 15.21 -10.52
C ASN A 44 -13.76 15.09 -8.98
N ILE A 45 -14.56 14.20 -8.40
CA ILE A 45 -14.71 14.01 -6.94
C ILE A 45 -13.40 13.72 -6.18
N LEU A 46 -12.35 13.23 -6.87
CA LEU A 46 -11.03 12.99 -6.29
C LEU A 46 -10.05 14.16 -6.51
N LEU A 47 -10.53 15.28 -7.06
CA LEU A 47 -9.75 16.51 -7.31
C LEU A 47 -8.47 16.25 -8.12
N ALA A 48 -8.56 15.35 -9.10
CA ALA A 48 -7.43 14.99 -9.94
C ALA A 48 -7.00 16.19 -10.82
N PRO A 49 -5.69 16.39 -11.05
CA PRO A 49 -5.15 17.48 -11.87
C PRO A 49 -5.52 17.42 -13.36
N SER A 50 -6.05 16.29 -13.84
CA SER A 50 -6.58 16.15 -15.19
C SER A 50 -7.55 14.97 -15.26
N THR A 51 -8.45 14.98 -16.24
CA THR A 51 -9.41 13.88 -16.48
C THR A 51 -8.68 12.54 -16.68
N SER A 52 -7.60 12.51 -17.46
CA SER A 52 -6.85 11.27 -17.71
C SER A 52 -6.20 10.70 -16.45
N TYR A 53 -5.71 11.57 -15.56
CA TYR A 53 -5.15 11.17 -14.28
C TYR A 53 -6.25 10.74 -13.31
N GLY A 54 -7.39 11.42 -13.30
CA GLY A 54 -8.59 11.05 -12.53
C GLY A 54 -9.09 9.65 -12.88
N LYS A 55 -9.23 9.32 -14.16
CA LYS A 55 -9.59 7.97 -14.64
C LYS A 55 -8.61 6.90 -14.16
N LYS A 56 -7.30 7.18 -14.18
CA LYS A 56 -6.28 6.26 -13.67
C LYS A 56 -6.35 6.10 -12.15
N MET A 57 -6.49 7.21 -11.43
CA MET A 57 -6.56 7.24 -9.99
C MET A 57 -7.78 6.48 -9.47
N ILE A 58 -8.99 6.79 -9.97
CA ILE A 58 -10.21 6.11 -9.53
C ILE A 58 -10.18 4.61 -9.86
N GLY A 59 -9.64 4.25 -11.04
CA GLY A 59 -9.50 2.85 -11.42
C GLY A 59 -8.55 2.09 -10.49
N GLU A 60 -7.49 2.73 -10.01
CA GLU A 60 -6.55 2.14 -9.06
C GLU A 60 -7.12 2.09 -7.63
N VAL A 61 -7.74 3.17 -7.16
CA VAL A 61 -8.41 3.22 -5.85
C VAL A 61 -9.48 2.13 -5.77
N MET A 62 -10.32 2.02 -6.81
CA MET A 62 -11.32 0.94 -6.91
C MET A 62 -10.68 -0.44 -6.76
N LYS A 63 -9.56 -0.71 -7.45
CA LYS A 63 -8.87 -2.01 -7.34
C LYS A 63 -8.39 -2.31 -5.93
N ARG A 64 -7.82 -1.31 -5.24
CA ARG A 64 -7.37 -1.45 -3.84
C ARG A 64 -8.54 -1.76 -2.91
N VAL A 65 -9.64 -1.02 -3.05
CA VAL A 65 -10.85 -1.23 -2.24
C VAL A 65 -11.44 -2.61 -2.51
N GLN A 66 -11.60 -3.00 -3.78
CA GLN A 66 -12.18 -4.31 -4.15
C GLN A 66 -11.31 -5.51 -3.76
N ALA A 67 -10.01 -5.33 -3.57
CA ALA A 67 -9.12 -6.38 -3.11
C ALA A 67 -9.29 -6.69 -1.62
N LEU A 68 -9.79 -5.73 -0.83
CA LEU A 68 -9.93 -5.88 0.62
C LEU A 68 -11.15 -6.75 0.98
N PRO A 69 -11.06 -7.58 2.03
CA PRO A 69 -12.22 -8.28 2.54
C PRO A 69 -13.34 -7.33 2.99
N LYS A 70 -14.58 -7.75 2.76
CA LYS A 70 -15.77 -6.98 3.09
C LYS A 70 -15.82 -6.56 4.56
N GLY A 71 -15.40 -7.44 5.48
CA GLY A 71 -15.37 -7.16 6.92
C GLY A 71 -14.47 -5.96 7.27
N ILE A 72 -13.28 -5.86 6.67
CA ILE A 72 -12.38 -4.70 6.86
C ILE A 72 -13.03 -3.41 6.37
N LEU A 73 -13.71 -3.45 5.21
CA LEU A 73 -14.36 -2.27 4.65
C LEU A 73 -15.58 -1.82 5.49
N GLU A 74 -16.36 -2.76 6.02
CA GLU A 74 -17.50 -2.46 6.89
C GLU A 74 -17.08 -1.77 8.20
N MET A 75 -15.90 -2.10 8.71
CA MET A 75 -15.33 -1.49 9.93
C MET A 75 -14.50 -0.23 9.66
N PHE A 76 -14.18 0.09 8.40
CA PHE A 76 -13.19 1.11 8.03
C PHE A 76 -13.42 2.46 8.70
N PHE A 77 -14.67 2.94 8.77
CA PHE A 77 -15.00 4.24 9.35
C PHE A 77 -15.04 4.26 10.89
N HIS A 78 -14.97 3.09 11.55
CA HIS A 78 -14.83 2.99 13.00
C HIS A 78 -13.37 3.01 13.46
N PHE A 79 -12.43 2.75 12.55
CA PHE A 79 -11.00 2.73 12.84
C PHE A 79 -10.41 4.12 13.03
N THR A 80 -9.29 4.20 13.75
CA THR A 80 -8.48 5.41 13.83
C THR A 80 -7.95 5.80 12.45
N VAL A 81 -7.54 7.05 12.26
CA VAL A 81 -6.92 7.49 10.99
C VAL A 81 -5.65 6.68 10.69
N SER A 82 -4.91 6.26 11.71
CA SER A 82 -3.71 5.43 11.54
C SER A 82 -4.08 4.05 10.97
N ASP A 83 -5.08 3.40 11.55
CA ASP A 83 -5.57 2.10 11.07
C ASP A 83 -6.22 2.20 9.68
N GLN A 84 -6.97 3.27 9.39
CA GLN A 84 -7.50 3.53 8.05
C GLN A 84 -6.38 3.64 7.00
N LYS A 85 -5.25 4.26 7.36
CA LYS A 85 -4.06 4.32 6.49
C LYS A 85 -3.43 2.92 6.31
N LEU A 86 -3.40 2.09 7.36
CA LEU A 86 -2.96 0.69 7.25
C LEU A 86 -3.87 -0.13 6.34
N VAL A 87 -5.19 0.09 6.36
CA VAL A 87 -6.13 -0.56 5.44
C VAL A 87 -5.86 -0.16 3.99
N ASN A 88 -5.60 1.12 3.72
CA ASN A 88 -5.18 1.55 2.38
C ASN A 88 -3.84 0.90 1.95
N LEU A 89 -2.87 0.84 2.86
CA LEU A 89 -1.59 0.15 2.63
C LEU A 89 -1.80 -1.35 2.33
N LEU A 90 -2.71 -2.01 3.04
CA LEU A 90 -3.10 -3.39 2.77
C LEU A 90 -3.66 -3.54 1.35
N GLY A 91 -4.55 -2.64 0.93
CA GLY A 91 -5.06 -2.61 -0.44
C GLY A 91 -3.96 -2.43 -1.51
N ILE A 92 -2.92 -1.63 -1.21
CA ILE A 92 -1.72 -1.51 -2.06
C ILE A 92 -0.97 -2.85 -2.12
N MET A 93 -0.66 -3.47 -0.98
CA MET A 93 0.04 -4.76 -0.94
C MET A 93 -0.73 -5.86 -1.69
N MET A 94 -2.06 -5.88 -1.57
CA MET A 94 -2.91 -6.88 -2.23
C MET A 94 -3.00 -6.70 -3.76
N THR A 95 -2.64 -5.53 -4.29
CA THR A 95 -2.75 -5.20 -5.72
C THR A 95 -1.40 -4.93 -6.39
N ASP A 96 -0.33 -4.76 -5.61
CA ASP A 96 1.05 -4.58 -6.07
C ASP A 96 1.96 -5.64 -5.43
N ARG A 97 2.20 -6.71 -6.19
CA ARG A 97 3.05 -7.83 -5.77
C ARG A 97 4.46 -7.39 -5.39
N LEU A 98 5.05 -6.49 -6.17
CA LEU A 98 6.44 -6.09 -5.96
C LEU A 98 6.58 -5.28 -4.67
N PHE A 99 5.58 -4.44 -4.37
CA PHE A 99 5.53 -3.73 -3.10
C PHE A 99 5.28 -4.69 -1.91
N PHE A 100 4.38 -5.66 -2.05
CA PHE A 100 4.19 -6.66 -1.00
C PHE A 100 5.46 -7.44 -0.71
N GLU A 101 6.17 -7.91 -1.74
CA GLU A 101 7.42 -8.65 -1.53
C GLU A 101 8.47 -7.78 -0.84
N TYR A 102 8.55 -6.48 -1.16
CA TYR A 102 9.38 -5.55 -0.38
C TYR A 102 8.96 -5.48 1.10
N MET A 103 7.66 -5.38 1.37
CA MET A 103 7.14 -5.37 2.74
C MET A 103 7.47 -6.67 3.48
N TYR A 104 7.36 -7.80 2.80
CA TYR A 104 7.52 -9.13 3.38
C TYR A 104 8.99 -9.54 3.56
N GLU A 105 9.86 -9.21 2.60
CA GLU A 105 11.26 -9.64 2.58
C GLU A 105 12.17 -8.66 3.33
N VAL A 106 11.85 -7.36 3.32
CA VAL A 106 12.77 -6.33 3.85
C VAL A 106 12.17 -5.61 5.05
N TYR A 107 10.99 -4.99 4.91
CA TYR A 107 10.39 -4.26 6.04
C TYR A 107 10.11 -5.18 7.23
N ARG A 108 9.56 -6.38 6.98
CA ARG A 108 9.33 -7.39 8.02
C ARG A 108 10.61 -7.81 8.73
N GLU A 109 11.70 -8.02 7.98
CA GLU A 109 13.01 -8.36 8.55
C GLU A 109 13.51 -7.23 9.46
N ASP A 110 13.37 -5.97 9.01
CA ASP A 110 13.69 -4.80 9.83
C ASP A 110 12.89 -4.77 11.14
N MET A 111 11.60 -5.13 11.10
CA MET A 111 10.77 -5.23 12.30
C MET A 111 11.21 -6.37 13.23
N ILE A 112 11.57 -7.54 12.68
CA ILE A 112 12.05 -8.69 13.46
C ILE A 112 13.36 -8.34 14.18
N LEU A 113 14.29 -7.69 13.48
CA LEU A 113 15.59 -7.31 14.02
C LEU A 113 15.54 -6.10 14.96
N GLY A 114 14.38 -5.42 15.07
CA GLY A 114 14.27 -4.19 15.83
C GLY A 114 15.12 -3.06 15.25
N THR A 115 15.29 -3.04 13.92
CA THR A 115 16.08 -2.00 13.24
C THR A 115 15.43 -0.65 13.50
N LYS A 116 16.20 0.29 14.05
CA LYS A 116 15.68 1.60 14.42
C LYS A 116 15.65 2.58 13.25
N HIS A 117 16.73 2.64 12.50
CA HIS A 117 16.92 3.64 11.45
C HIS A 117 16.59 3.06 10.08
N PHE A 118 15.69 3.71 9.36
CA PHE A 118 15.40 3.41 7.98
C PHE A 118 16.51 3.95 7.07
N GLU A 119 17.00 3.12 6.16
CA GLU A 119 17.98 3.51 5.15
C GLU A 119 17.47 3.25 3.73
N ASP A 120 17.69 4.21 2.83
CA ASP A 120 17.38 4.04 1.40
C ASP A 120 18.16 2.88 0.76
N SER A 121 19.25 2.43 1.39
CA SER A 121 20.05 1.26 0.98
C SER A 121 19.22 -0.03 0.98
N ARG A 122 18.31 -0.20 1.94
CA ARG A 122 17.43 -1.38 2.07
C ARG A 122 16.61 -1.61 0.80
N ILE A 123 15.97 -0.56 0.30
CA ILE A 123 15.19 -0.59 -0.94
C ILE A 123 16.08 -0.89 -2.16
N ARG A 124 17.29 -0.31 -2.22
CA ARG A 124 18.20 -0.57 -3.34
C ARG A 124 18.65 -2.04 -3.38
N ILE A 125 18.95 -2.61 -2.21
CA ILE A 125 19.33 -4.02 -2.07
C ILE A 125 18.17 -4.93 -2.48
N PHE A 126 16.93 -4.60 -2.08
CA PHE A 126 15.73 -5.30 -2.55
C PHE A 126 15.67 -5.39 -4.08
N PHE A 127 15.76 -4.25 -4.77
CA PHE A 127 15.68 -4.25 -6.24
C PHE A 127 16.87 -4.94 -6.91
N LYS A 128 18.07 -4.90 -6.31
CA LYS A 128 19.22 -5.66 -6.79
C LYS A 128 18.93 -7.16 -6.72
N ASN A 129 18.58 -7.68 -5.54
CA ASN A 129 18.29 -9.09 -5.32
C ASN A 129 17.10 -9.56 -6.17
N LYS A 130 16.05 -8.73 -6.27
CA LYS A 130 14.86 -9.05 -7.08
C LYS A 130 15.16 -9.08 -8.59
N SER A 131 16.14 -8.30 -9.05
CA SER A 131 16.61 -8.37 -10.44
C SER A 131 17.33 -9.69 -10.72
N GLU A 132 18.05 -10.26 -9.75
CA GLU A 132 18.69 -11.58 -9.89
C GLU A 132 17.66 -12.72 -9.91
N GLN A 133 16.50 -12.52 -9.27
CA GLN A 133 15.43 -13.51 -9.17
C GLN A 133 14.38 -13.44 -10.30
N SER A 134 14.31 -12.33 -11.04
CA SER A 134 13.23 -12.08 -12.01
C SER A 134 13.71 -11.26 -13.21
N GLU A 135 13.71 -11.87 -14.40
CA GLU A 135 14.00 -11.21 -15.68
C GLU A 135 13.15 -9.95 -15.90
N LYS A 136 11.86 -9.99 -15.52
CA LYS A 136 10.96 -8.84 -15.65
C LYS A 136 11.42 -7.61 -14.86
N VAL A 137 11.91 -7.82 -13.64
CA VAL A 137 12.42 -6.75 -12.76
C VAL A 137 13.83 -6.34 -13.19
N ALA A 138 14.64 -7.30 -13.64
CA ALA A 138 15.95 -7.03 -14.25
C ALA A 138 15.84 -6.09 -15.44
N GLY A 139 14.80 -6.23 -16.26
CA GLY A 139 14.52 -5.37 -17.41
C GLY A 139 14.09 -3.94 -17.06
N TYR A 140 13.83 -3.60 -15.79
CA TYR A 140 13.54 -2.22 -15.40
C TYR A 140 14.81 -1.37 -15.43
N THR A 141 14.70 -0.15 -15.97
CA THR A 141 15.82 0.81 -15.93
C THR A 141 16.14 1.21 -14.49
N GLU A 142 17.38 1.62 -14.24
CA GLU A 142 17.79 2.13 -12.92
C GLU A 142 16.97 3.33 -12.47
N GLN A 143 16.56 4.19 -13.41
CA GLN A 143 15.64 5.29 -13.13
C GLN A 143 14.27 4.78 -12.66
N THR A 144 13.75 3.71 -13.25
CA THR A 144 12.48 3.09 -12.84
C THR A 144 12.59 2.51 -11.43
N LYS A 145 13.65 1.75 -11.15
CA LYS A 145 13.92 1.20 -9.81
C LYS A 145 14.05 2.30 -8.76
N LYS A 146 14.75 3.39 -9.07
CA LYS A 146 14.85 4.57 -8.19
C LYS A 146 13.48 5.19 -7.91
N ARG A 147 12.65 5.38 -8.93
CA ARG A 147 11.29 5.93 -8.77
C ARG A 147 10.38 5.01 -7.98
N LEU A 148 10.49 3.69 -8.17
CA LEU A 148 9.77 2.71 -7.34
C LEU A 148 10.22 2.82 -5.88
N GLY A 149 11.52 2.92 -5.64
CA GLY A 149 12.03 3.12 -4.29
C GLY A 149 11.52 4.39 -3.62
N THR A 150 11.44 5.50 -4.35
CA THR A 150 10.79 6.72 -3.85
C THR A 150 9.32 6.48 -3.53
N ALA A 151 8.57 5.80 -4.40
CA ALA A 151 7.16 5.49 -4.14
C ALA A 151 6.98 4.61 -2.88
N TYR A 152 7.82 3.59 -2.69
CA TYR A 152 7.75 2.69 -1.54
C TYR A 152 8.04 3.44 -0.23
N LYS A 153 9.08 4.29 -0.24
CA LYS A 153 9.39 5.17 0.89
C LYS A 153 8.22 6.10 1.22
N THR A 154 7.58 6.68 0.21
CA THR A 154 6.38 7.52 0.40
C THR A 154 5.23 6.72 1.01
N TYR A 155 4.96 5.50 0.55
CA TYR A 155 3.92 4.65 1.14
C TYR A 155 4.19 4.34 2.62
N LEU A 156 5.45 4.05 2.98
CA LEU A 156 5.83 3.84 4.38
C LEU A 156 5.65 5.11 5.23
N LYS A 157 6.05 6.29 4.74
CA LYS A 157 5.84 7.57 5.45
C LYS A 157 4.35 7.85 5.64
N GLU A 158 3.56 7.73 4.58
CA GLU A 158 2.13 8.03 4.60
C GLU A 158 1.33 7.08 5.50
N ALA A 159 1.76 5.83 5.61
CA ALA A 159 1.20 4.83 6.52
C ALA A 159 1.74 4.91 7.96
N ASN A 160 2.56 5.93 8.28
CA ASN A 160 3.22 6.12 9.58
C ASN A 160 4.12 4.94 10.00
N LEU A 161 4.63 4.15 9.05
CA LEU A 161 5.55 3.04 9.33
C LEU A 161 7.01 3.50 9.45
N ILE A 162 7.32 4.65 8.86
CA ILE A 162 8.55 5.39 9.11
C ILE A 162 8.22 6.86 9.36
N VAL A 163 8.87 7.49 10.33
CA VAL A 163 8.65 8.88 10.73
C VAL A 163 9.99 9.61 10.74
N GLU A 164 9.96 10.89 10.39
CA GLU A 164 11.14 11.74 10.42
C GLU A 164 11.34 12.32 11.82
N GLU A 165 12.46 11.98 12.45
CA GLU A 165 12.85 12.45 13.77
C GLU A 165 14.31 12.90 13.75
N LYS A 166 14.56 14.17 14.08
CA LYS A 166 15.93 14.71 14.23
C LYS A 166 16.84 14.37 13.03
N ASP A 167 16.35 14.67 11.82
CA ASP A 167 17.03 14.43 10.55
C ASP A 167 17.30 12.95 10.20
N ALA A 168 16.65 12.00 10.90
CA ALA A 168 16.68 10.58 10.57
C ALA A 168 15.26 10.06 10.31
N LEU A 169 15.17 9.02 9.47
CA LEU A 169 13.92 8.25 9.33
C LEU A 169 13.96 7.08 10.30
N ILE A 170 12.98 7.01 11.18
CA ILE A 170 12.87 6.01 12.23
C ILE A 170 11.73 5.07 11.89
N TYR A 171 11.98 3.77 12.02
CA TYR A 171 10.93 2.77 11.93
C TYR A 171 9.98 2.90 13.11
N HIS A 172 8.69 2.90 12.82
CA HIS A 172 7.64 2.88 13.82
C HIS A 172 6.78 1.64 13.61
N LYS A 173 6.75 0.76 14.62
CA LYS A 173 5.91 -0.43 14.57
C LYS A 173 4.43 0.00 14.60
N PRO A 174 3.59 -0.47 13.69
CA PRO A 174 2.18 -0.10 13.71
C PRO A 174 1.51 -0.66 14.97
N VAL A 175 0.76 0.20 15.65
CA VAL A 175 -0.23 -0.22 16.66
C VAL A 175 -1.55 -0.35 15.93
N MET A 176 -2.08 -1.57 15.90
CA MET A 176 -3.26 -1.93 15.11
C MET A 176 -4.47 -2.10 16.03
N ASP A 177 -5.65 -1.67 15.56
CA ASP A 177 -6.91 -2.02 16.21
C ASP A 177 -7.07 -3.54 16.32
N LEU A 178 -7.58 -4.02 17.45
CA LEU A 178 -7.70 -5.46 17.73
C LEU A 178 -8.63 -6.18 16.73
N GLN A 179 -9.70 -5.52 16.26
CA GLN A 179 -10.63 -6.11 15.29
C GLN A 179 -9.97 -6.20 13.91
N LEU A 180 -9.18 -5.19 13.53
CA LEU A 180 -8.39 -5.24 12.30
C LEU A 180 -7.34 -6.35 12.37
N GLU A 181 -6.63 -6.48 13.50
CA GLU A 181 -5.64 -7.54 13.69
C GLU A 181 -6.28 -8.94 13.62
N ASP A 182 -7.44 -9.13 14.25
CA ASP A 182 -8.17 -10.40 14.25
C ASP A 182 -8.62 -10.82 12.84
N GLU A 183 -9.20 -9.90 12.08
CA GLU A 183 -9.58 -10.14 10.68
C GLU A 183 -8.35 -10.50 9.82
N MET A 184 -7.21 -9.86 10.11
CA MET A 184 -5.93 -10.12 9.45
C MET A 184 -5.28 -11.46 9.84
N LYS A 185 -5.73 -12.15 10.90
CA LYS A 185 -5.27 -13.50 11.26
C LYS A 185 -5.88 -14.59 10.38
N SER A 186 -6.87 -14.27 9.55
CA SER A 186 -7.38 -15.19 8.53
C SER A 186 -6.27 -15.67 7.59
N SER A 187 -6.37 -16.90 7.07
CA SER A 187 -5.34 -17.51 6.21
C SER A 187 -5.00 -16.66 4.97
N LEU A 188 -5.99 -15.90 4.47
CA LEU A 188 -5.83 -15.00 3.34
C LEU A 188 -4.95 -13.79 3.68
N LEU A 189 -5.12 -13.19 4.86
CA LEU A 189 -4.48 -11.94 5.24
C LEU A 189 -3.23 -12.12 6.10
N TYR A 190 -3.01 -13.31 6.64
CA TYR A 190 -1.91 -13.59 7.56
C TYR A 190 -0.51 -13.24 7.00
N PRO A 191 -0.19 -13.47 5.71
CA PRO A 191 1.09 -13.01 5.15
C PRO A 191 1.29 -11.49 5.22
N TYR A 192 0.21 -10.71 5.08
CA TYR A 192 0.24 -9.25 5.19
C TYR A 192 0.35 -8.80 6.64
N LEU A 193 -0.33 -9.49 7.56
CA LEU A 193 -0.16 -9.25 8.99
C LEU A 193 1.30 -9.45 9.42
N LYS A 194 1.89 -10.56 8.98
CA LYS A 194 3.32 -10.86 9.20
C LYS A 194 4.21 -9.76 8.66
N ALA A 195 3.95 -9.30 7.44
CA ALA A 195 4.71 -8.22 6.82
C ALA A 195 4.69 -6.95 7.69
N LEU A 196 3.53 -6.56 8.21
CA LEU A 196 3.37 -5.33 9.00
C LEU A 196 3.91 -5.44 10.44
N THR A 197 3.80 -6.61 11.06
CA THR A 197 4.03 -6.76 12.51
C THR A 197 5.40 -7.34 12.88
N GLY A 198 6.12 -7.92 11.91
CA GLY A 198 7.40 -8.58 12.18
C GLY A 198 7.25 -9.91 12.93
N VAL A 199 6.09 -10.57 12.86
CA VAL A 199 5.87 -11.87 13.52
C VAL A 199 6.52 -13.00 12.69
N ILE A 200 7.26 -13.88 13.38
CA ILE A 200 8.02 -14.99 12.79
C ILE A 200 7.14 -16.21 12.50
N GLU A 201 6.28 -16.56 13.48
CA GLU A 201 5.39 -17.74 13.46
C GLU A 201 4.19 -17.57 12.53
#